data_AF-A0A950BZL8-F1
#
_entry.id   AF-A0A950BZL8-F1
#
_cell.length_a   1.000
_cell.length_b   1.000
_cell.length_c   1.000
_cell.angle_alpha   90.00
_cell.angle_beta   90.00
_cell.angle_gamma   90.00
#
_symmetry.space_group_name_H-M   'P 1'
#
loop_
_entity.id
_entity.type
_entity.pdbx_description
1 polymer ?
#
loop_
_entity_poly.entity_id
_entity_poly.type
_entity_poly.pdbx_seq_one_letter_code
_entity_poly.pdbx_strand_id
1 'polypeptide(L)' 'MATTIEELCEEIAASARREQFPIDVPVYERFKKDPFQPILYAGSLEAPVCIFGR' A
#
# COMPACT_ATOMS: atom_id res chain seq x y z
N MET A 1 -1.52 16.41 -7.74
CA MET A 1 -2.50 15.60 -7.01
C MET A 1 -3.03 14.61 -8.02
N ALA A 2 -2.89 13.31 -7.73
CA ALA A 2 -3.45 12.26 -8.56
C ALA A 2 -4.93 12.51 -8.90
N THR A 3 -5.28 12.27 -10.15
CA THR A 3 -6.62 12.39 -10.72
C THR A 3 -7.23 11.03 -11.08
N THR A 4 -6.38 9.98 -11.13
CA THR A 4 -6.77 8.59 -11.35
C THR A 4 -6.28 7.69 -10.22
N ILE A 5 -6.83 6.46 -10.14
CA ILE A 5 -6.40 5.46 -9.14
C ILE A 5 -4.97 5.00 -9.45
N GLU A 6 -4.61 4.90 -10.73
CA GLU A 6 -3.28 4.53 -11.18
C GLU A 6 -2.24 5.56 -10.74
N GLU A 7 -2.51 6.85 -10.96
CA GLU A 7 -1.66 7.95 -10.50
C GLU A 7 -1.52 7.94 -8.97
N LEU A 8 -2.61 7.64 -8.25
CA LEU A 8 -2.59 7.54 -6.79
C LEU A 8 -1.71 6.37 -6.31
N CYS A 9 -1.80 5.21 -6.97
CA CYS A 9 -0.96 4.05 -6.67
C CYS A 9 0.52 4.36 -6.89
N GLU A 10 0.86 5.05 -7.97
CA GLU A 10 2.23 5.48 -8.25
C GLU A 10 2.77 6.47 -7.22
N GLU A 11 1.98 7.48 -6.83
CA GLU A 11 2.34 8.45 -5.79
C GLU A 11 2.59 7.75 -4.43
N ILE A 12 1.70 6.83 -4.03
CA ILE A 12 1.85 6.04 -2.79
C ILE A 12 3.11 5.17 -2.85
N ALA A 13 3.32 4.45 -3.94
CA ALA A 13 4.49 3.58 -4.09
C ALA A 13 5.80 4.37 -4.10
N ALA A 14 5.81 5.56 -4.72
CA ALA A 14 6.95 6.48 -4.65
C ALA A 14 7.20 6.95 -3.21
N SER A 15 6.15 7.27 -2.46
CA SER A 15 6.27 7.67 -1.06
C SER A 15 6.80 6.54 -0.17
N ALA A 16 6.28 5.33 -0.33
CA ALA A 16 6.71 4.15 0.42
C ALA A 16 8.20 3.83 0.22
N ARG A 17 8.75 4.03 -0.98
CA ARG A 17 10.18 3.80 -1.24
C ARG A 17 11.12 4.81 -0.57
N ARG A 18 10.63 5.97 -0.13
CA ARG A 18 11.47 7.01 0.50
C ARG A 18 11.85 6.70 1.95
N GLU A 19 11.12 5.83 2.62
CA GLU A 19 11.28 5.59 4.05
C GLU A 19 11.43 4.10 4.32
N GLN A 20 12.35 3.72 5.20
CA GLN A 20 12.48 2.32 5.60
C GLN A 20 11.47 2.04 6.71
N PHE A 21 10.57 1.11 6.45
CA PHE A 21 9.67 0.53 7.44
C PHE A 21 9.79 -0.99 7.40
N PRO A 22 9.52 -1.70 8.51
CA PRO A 22 9.54 -3.15 8.51
C PRO A 22 8.43 -3.67 7.59
N ILE A 23 8.83 -4.35 6.52
CA ILE A 23 7.94 -5.04 5.57
C ILE A 23 8.27 -6.52 5.62
N ASP A 24 7.24 -7.36 5.72
CA ASP A 24 7.37 -8.81 5.58
C ASP A 24 7.58 -9.21 4.11
N VAL A 25 8.70 -8.79 3.51
CA VAL A 25 9.07 -9.09 2.11
C VAL A 25 8.87 -10.56 1.74
N PRO A 26 9.25 -11.56 2.58
CA PRO A 26 9.04 -12.97 2.24
C PRO A 26 7.57 -13.35 2.01
N VAL A 27 6.63 -12.67 2.68
CA VAL A 27 5.18 -12.89 2.47
C VAL A 27 4.79 -12.40 1.08
N TYR A 28 5.23 -11.21 0.67
CA TYR A 28 4.92 -10.64 -0.64
C TYR A 28 5.52 -11.46 -1.78
N GLU A 29 6.78 -11.87 -1.65
CA GLU A 29 7.47 -12.70 -2.64
C GLU A 29 6.78 -14.06 -2.85
N ARG A 30 6.32 -14.71 -1.77
CA ARG A 30 5.57 -15.98 -1.84
C ARG A 30 4.34 -15.88 -2.72
N PHE A 31 3.68 -14.72 -2.74
CA PHE A 31 2.50 -14.45 -3.55
C PHE A 31 2.81 -13.68 -4.85
N LYS A 32 4.09 -13.50 -5.21
CA LYS A 32 4.53 -12.74 -6.40
C LYS A 32 3.99 -11.31 -6.44
N LYS A 33 3.92 -10.64 -5.29
CA LYS A 33 3.47 -9.25 -5.17
C LYS A 33 4.65 -8.32 -4.91
N ASP A 34 4.58 -7.09 -5.41
CA ASP A 34 5.51 -6.01 -5.03
C ASP A 34 5.11 -5.49 -3.64
N PRO A 35 6.00 -5.56 -2.63
CA PRO A 35 5.73 -5.03 -1.29
C PRO A 35 5.48 -3.52 -1.23
N PHE A 36 5.93 -2.78 -2.22
CA PHE A 36 5.77 -1.32 -2.28
C PHE A 36 4.55 -0.89 -3.11
N GLN A 37 3.85 -1.83 -3.75
CA GLN A 37 2.59 -1.54 -4.41
C GLN A 37 1.43 -1.59 -3.39
N PRO A 38 0.59 -0.53 -3.32
CA PRO A 38 -0.59 -0.57 -2.47
C PRO A 38 -1.55 -1.68 -2.93
N ILE A 39 -2.11 -2.41 -1.97
CA ILE A 39 -3.14 -3.41 -2.26
C ILE A 39 -4.49 -2.69 -2.28
N LEU A 40 -5.03 -2.50 -3.48
CA LEU A 40 -6.36 -1.92 -3.65
C LEU A 40 -7.42 -2.81 -2.99
N TYR A 41 -8.37 -2.17 -2.31
CA TYR A 41 -9.49 -2.84 -1.63
C TYR A 41 -9.07 -3.90 -0.61
N ALA A 42 -7.83 -3.85 -0.09
CA ALA A 42 -7.45 -4.64 1.07
C ALA A 42 -8.16 -4.08 2.30
N GLY A 43 -9.29 -4.68 2.65
CA GLY A 43 -10.12 -4.29 3.78
C GLY A 43 -11.56 -4.73 3.57
N SER A 44 -12.37 -4.67 4.63
CA SER A 44 -13.83 -4.78 4.50
C SER A 44 -14.43 -3.38 4.36
N LEU A 45 -15.38 -3.20 3.44
CA LEU A 45 -16.18 -1.97 3.35
C LEU A 45 -17.08 -1.77 4.58
N GLU A 46 -17.33 -2.86 5.31
CA GLU A 46 -18.11 -2.88 6.55
C GLU A 46 -17.21 -2.62 7.78
N ALA A 47 -15.89 -2.64 7.60
CA ALA A 47 -14.99 -2.35 8.71
C ALA A 47 -15.14 -0.88 9.12
N PRO A 48 -15.21 -0.58 10.44
CA PRO A 48 -15.15 0.81 10.90
C PRO A 48 -13.84 1.43 10.42
N VAL A 49 -13.89 2.68 9.96
CA VAL A 49 -12.72 3.42 9.50
C VAL A 49 -11.68 3.43 10.61
N CYS A 50 -10.56 2.74 10.37
CA CYS A 50 -9.45 2.68 11.30
C CYS A 50 -8.32 3.56 10.77
N ILE A 51 -8.05 4.65 11.48
CA ILE A 51 -6.91 5.52 11.19
C ILE A 51 -5.73 4.99 11.99
N PHE A 52 -4.77 4.35 11.31
CA PHE A 52 -3.44 4.17 11.86
C PHE A 52 -2.66 5.47 11.65
N GLY A 53 -2.76 6.37 12.62
CA GLY A 53 -1.88 7.52 12.73
C GLY A 53 -0.48 7.06 13.14
N ARG A 54 0.55 7.70 12.59
CA ARG A 54 1.90 7.65 13.13
C ARG A 54 2.02 8.71 14.22
#